data_AF-A0A2H0ML28-F1
#
_entry.id   AF-A0A2H0ML28-F1
#
_cell.length_a   1.000
_cell.length_b   1.000
_cell.length_c   1.000
_cell.angle_alpha   90.00
_cell.angle_beta   90.00
_cell.angle_gamma   90.00
#
_symmetry.space_group_name_H-M   'P 1'
#
loop_
_entity.id
_entity.type
_entity.pdbx_description
1 polymer ?
#
loop_
_entity_poly.entity_id
_entity_poly.type
_entity_poly.pdbx_seq_one_letter_code
_entity_poly.pdbx_strand_id
1 'polypeptide(L)'
;MRSLATITVKDIETIKMALNDAISDMNTELKGGVSEKQRQSIFEFKGKYSRVFENLKQNPSIYALSEAELDVVAGGLNDAVQLIEENITDDLTDQEKSEIMLYKNDCLRLVEILAG
;
A
#
# COMPACT_ATOMS: atom_id res chain seq x y z
N MET A 1 -1.33 9.11 20.12
CA MET A 1 -2.77 8.88 19.91
C MET A 1 -3.01 8.94 18.41
N ARG A 2 -3.39 7.82 17.81
CA ARG A 2 -3.74 7.69 16.38
C ARG A 2 -4.74 8.76 15.97
N SER A 3 -4.31 9.77 15.22
CA SER A 3 -5.16 10.89 14.81
C SER A 3 -5.80 10.62 13.46
N LEU A 4 -6.63 9.59 13.36
CA LEU A 4 -7.31 9.20 12.11
C LEU A 4 -8.15 10.34 11.49
N ALA A 5 -8.50 11.36 12.29
CA ALA A 5 -9.21 12.56 11.84
C ALA A 5 -8.44 13.41 10.82
N THR A 6 -7.12 13.26 10.71
CA THR A 6 -6.31 13.97 9.72
C THR A 6 -6.24 13.26 8.38
N ILE A 7 -6.79 12.05 8.26
CA ILE A 7 -6.81 11.28 7.00
C ILE A 7 -7.89 11.84 6.10
N THR A 8 -7.48 12.30 4.92
CA THR A 8 -8.34 12.94 3.92
C THR A 8 -8.83 11.95 2.86
N VAL A 9 -9.74 12.39 1.99
CA VAL A 9 -10.15 11.58 0.82
C VAL A 9 -8.96 11.29 -0.10
N LYS A 10 -8.06 12.25 -0.29
CA LYS A 10 -6.82 12.04 -1.07
C LYS A 10 -5.98 10.92 -0.44
N ASP A 11 -5.91 10.88 0.89
CA ASP A 11 -5.16 9.85 1.60
C ASP A 11 -5.77 8.46 1.42
N ILE A 12 -7.11 8.36 1.36
CA ILE A 12 -7.79 7.11 1.02
C ILE A 12 -7.45 6.66 -0.40
N GLU A 13 -7.34 7.58 -1.36
CA GLU A 13 -6.86 7.25 -2.71
C GLU A 13 -5.42 6.75 -2.69
N THR A 14 -4.51 7.42 -1.96
CA THR A 14 -3.13 6.96 -1.76
C THR A 14 -3.07 5.55 -1.16
N ILE A 15 -3.89 5.26 -0.14
CA ILE A 15 -3.97 3.93 0.47
C ILE A 15 -4.42 2.88 -0.56
N LYS A 16 -5.47 3.19 -1.34
CA LYS A 16 -5.96 2.27 -2.36
C LYS A 16 -4.92 2.03 -3.45
N MET A 17 -4.17 3.05 -3.86
CA MET A 17 -3.05 2.92 -4.79
C MET A 17 -1.99 1.98 -4.22
N ALA A 18 -1.53 2.21 -2.99
CA ALA A 18 -0.49 1.39 -2.35
C ALA A 18 -0.90 -0.09 -2.22
N LEU A 19 -2.14 -0.35 -1.78
CA LEU A 19 -2.68 -1.70 -1.71
C LEU A 19 -2.73 -2.36 -3.09
N ASN A 20 -3.15 -1.63 -4.13
CA ASN A 20 -3.24 -2.14 -5.48
C ASN A 20 -1.86 -2.41 -6.10
N ASP A 21 -0.86 -1.56 -5.81
CA ASP A 21 0.53 -1.73 -6.24
C ASP A 21 1.10 -3.03 -5.65
N ALA A 22 0.97 -3.23 -4.34
CA ALA A 22 1.41 -4.45 -3.68
C ALA A 22 0.67 -5.70 -4.18
N ILE A 23 -0.64 -5.61 -4.43
CA ILE A 23 -1.41 -6.72 -5.05
C ILE A 23 -0.88 -7.04 -6.45
N SER A 24 -0.51 -6.01 -7.23
CA SER A 24 0.01 -6.17 -8.59
C SER A 24 1.41 -6.79 -8.60
N ASP A 25 2.26 -6.39 -7.65
CA ASP A 25 3.57 -6.99 -7.45
C ASP A 25 3.46 -8.48 -7.07
N MET A 26 2.64 -8.80 -6.06
CA MET A 26 2.37 -10.20 -5.68
C MET A 26 1.81 -11.03 -6.85
N ASN A 27 0.97 -10.45 -7.71
CA ASN A 27 0.49 -11.14 -8.91
C ASN A 27 1.61 -11.45 -9.90
N THR A 28 2.62 -10.59 -9.98
CA THR A 28 3.82 -10.80 -10.81
C THR A 28 4.69 -11.89 -10.21
N GLU A 29 4.92 -11.84 -8.90
CA GLU A 29 5.69 -12.87 -8.17
C GLU A 29 5.05 -14.27 -8.32
N LEU A 30 3.72 -14.37 -8.22
CA LEU A 30 2.97 -15.62 -8.36
C LEU A 30 3.08 -16.26 -9.76
N LYS A 31 3.34 -15.46 -10.80
CA LYS A 31 3.62 -15.95 -12.17
C LYS A 31 5.05 -16.45 -12.32
N GLY A 32 5.95 -16.07 -11.41
CA GLY A 32 7.32 -16.53 -11.34
C GLY A 32 7.49 -17.93 -10.76
N GLY A 33 8.74 -18.37 -10.69
CA GLY A 33 9.15 -19.67 -10.16
C GLY A 33 9.22 -19.71 -8.63
N VAL A 34 8.13 -19.37 -7.94
CA VAL A 34 8.04 -19.46 -6.47
C VAL A 34 7.74 -20.87 -5.98
N SER A 35 8.29 -21.25 -4.81
CA SER A 35 7.95 -22.50 -4.14
C SER A 35 6.49 -22.53 -3.70
N GLU A 36 5.93 -23.72 -3.45
CA GLU A 36 4.54 -23.88 -2.99
C GLU A 36 4.29 -23.18 -1.65
N LYS A 37 5.24 -23.24 -0.72
CA LYS A 37 5.15 -22.55 0.58
C LYS A 37 5.11 -21.03 0.40
N GLN A 38 5.99 -20.47 -0.44
CA GLN A 38 5.99 -19.04 -0.75
C GLN A 38 4.67 -18.63 -1.42
N ARG A 39 4.21 -19.41 -2.40
CA ARG A 39 2.94 -19.19 -3.10
C ARG A 39 1.77 -19.09 -2.14
N GLN A 40 1.68 -19.98 -1.14
CA GLN A 40 0.62 -19.93 -0.14
C GLN A 40 0.67 -18.64 0.70
N SER A 41 1.86 -18.25 1.18
CA SER A 41 2.02 -17.00 1.92
C SER A 41 1.65 -15.77 1.08
N ILE A 42 2.08 -15.72 -0.19
CA ILE A 42 1.73 -14.61 -1.11
C ILE A 42 0.21 -14.53 -1.30
N PHE A 43 -0.48 -15.66 -1.49
CA PHE A 43 -1.93 -15.67 -1.59
C PHE A 43 -2.63 -15.16 -0.32
N GLU A 44 -2.12 -15.49 0.86
CA GLU A 44 -2.66 -15.00 2.13
C GLU A 44 -2.52 -13.48 2.27
N PHE A 45 -1.34 -12.92 2.00
CA PHE A 45 -1.12 -11.47 2.06
C PHE A 45 -1.94 -10.73 0.99
N LYS A 46 -1.91 -11.22 -0.25
CA LYS A 46 -2.73 -10.68 -1.34
C LYS A 46 -4.23 -10.67 -0.96
N GLY A 47 -4.71 -11.74 -0.33
CA GLY A 47 -6.10 -11.85 0.11
C GLY A 47 -6.47 -10.80 1.16
N LYS A 48 -5.58 -10.51 2.11
CA LYS A 48 -5.78 -9.44 3.10
C LYS A 48 -5.85 -8.07 2.41
N TYR A 49 -4.90 -7.77 1.52
CA TYR A 49 -4.83 -6.47 0.86
C TYR A 49 -6.03 -6.25 -0.04
N SER A 50 -6.42 -7.27 -0.81
CA SER A 50 -7.59 -7.22 -1.70
C SER A 50 -8.88 -6.95 -0.91
N ARG A 51 -9.03 -7.53 0.29
CA ARG A 51 -10.20 -7.30 1.14
C ARG A 51 -10.28 -5.84 1.60
N VAL A 52 -9.19 -5.29 2.12
CA VAL A 52 -9.15 -3.90 2.59
C VAL A 52 -9.36 -2.93 1.42
N PHE A 53 -8.75 -3.20 0.27
CA PHE A 53 -8.94 -2.41 -0.94
C PHE A 53 -10.40 -2.36 -1.39
N GLU A 54 -11.08 -3.52 -1.45
CA GLU A 54 -12.51 -3.56 -1.81
C GLU A 54 -13.40 -2.89 -0.75
N ASN A 55 -13.08 -3.02 0.53
CA ASN A 55 -13.78 -2.31 1.60
C ASN A 55 -13.68 -0.78 1.43
N LEU A 56 -12.49 -0.26 1.13
CA LEU A 56 -12.28 1.17 0.88
C LEU A 56 -12.90 1.66 -0.43
N LYS A 57 -13.07 0.80 -1.43
CA LYS A 57 -13.83 1.13 -2.65
C LYS A 57 -15.32 1.30 -2.36
N GLN A 58 -15.87 0.44 -1.51
CA GLN A 58 -17.29 0.50 -1.13
C GLN A 58 -17.56 1.64 -0.16
N ASN A 59 -16.65 1.86 0.80
CA ASN A 59 -16.74 2.88 1.83
C ASN A 59 -15.39 3.61 1.94
N PRO A 60 -15.19 4.75 1.24
CA PRO A 60 -13.91 5.47 1.18
C PRO A 60 -13.67 6.29 2.46
N SER A 61 -13.58 5.61 3.59
CA SER A 61 -13.36 6.19 4.91
C SER A 61 -12.45 5.29 5.73
N ILE A 62 -11.44 5.85 6.37
CA ILE A 62 -10.54 5.10 7.24
C ILE A 62 -11.27 4.50 8.45
N TYR A 63 -12.37 5.13 8.88
CA TYR A 63 -13.21 4.66 9.98
C TYR A 63 -14.07 3.44 9.62
N ALA A 64 -14.11 3.05 8.33
CA ALA A 64 -14.77 1.83 7.91
C ALA A 64 -13.91 0.58 8.19
N LEU A 65 -12.65 0.76 8.59
CA LEU A 65 -11.70 -0.32 8.83
C LEU A 65 -11.56 -0.64 10.32
N SER A 66 -11.41 -1.93 10.61
CA SER A 66 -11.02 -2.42 11.94
C SER A 66 -9.53 -2.18 12.21
N GLU A 67 -9.09 -2.26 13.47
CA GLU A 67 -7.67 -2.12 13.83
C GLU A 67 -6.76 -3.09 13.05
N ALA A 68 -7.18 -4.35 12.88
CA ALA A 68 -6.43 -5.33 12.09
C ALA A 68 -6.35 -4.96 10.60
N GLU A 69 -7.36 -4.28 10.07
CA GLU A 69 -7.34 -3.77 8.70
C GLU A 69 -6.49 -2.50 8.58
N LEU A 70 -6.43 -1.67 9.62
CA LEU A 70 -5.51 -0.54 9.68
C LEU A 70 -4.04 -1.01 9.71
N ASP A 71 -3.74 -2.12 10.38
CA ASP A 71 -2.41 -2.74 10.32
C ASP A 71 -2.09 -3.26 8.92
N VAL A 72 -3.09 -3.80 8.20
CA VAL A 72 -2.95 -4.19 6.79
C VAL A 72 -2.70 -2.97 5.89
N VAL A 73 -3.39 -1.85 6.13
CA VAL A 73 -3.12 -0.59 5.42
C VAL A 73 -1.67 -0.14 5.65
N ALA A 74 -1.19 -0.14 6.89
CA ALA A 74 0.19 0.21 7.21
C ALA A 74 1.20 -0.72 6.50
N GLY A 75 0.90 -2.03 6.42
CA GLY A 75 1.67 -2.99 5.64
C GLY A 75 1.73 -2.64 4.16
N GLY A 76 0.58 -2.43 3.51
CA GLY A 76 0.53 -2.09 2.08
C GLY A 76 1.21 -0.75 1.74
N LEU A 77 1.13 0.24 2.62
CA LEU A 77 1.86 1.51 2.45
C LEU A 77 3.37 1.32 2.53
N ASN A 78 3.86 0.50 3.46
CA ASN A 78 5.29 0.18 3.57
C ASN A 78 5.78 -0.61 2.34
N ASP A 79 4.99 -1.58 1.86
CA ASP A 79 5.33 -2.35 0.66
C ASP A 79 5.43 -1.41 -0.56
N ALA A 80 4.52 -0.45 -0.71
CA ALA A 80 4.59 0.54 -1.79
C ALA A 80 5.85 1.42 -1.68
N VAL A 81 6.24 1.84 -0.47
CA VAL A 81 7.49 2.57 -0.24
C VAL A 81 8.71 1.72 -0.65
N GLN A 82 8.73 0.45 -0.26
CA GLN A 82 9.80 -0.47 -0.62
C GLN A 82 9.88 -0.69 -2.13
N LEU A 83 8.74 -0.91 -2.80
CA LEU A 83 8.68 -1.05 -4.26
C LEU A 83 9.26 0.17 -4.98
N ILE A 84 8.99 1.38 -4.50
CA ILE A 84 9.59 2.60 -5.04
C ILE A 84 11.10 2.61 -4.82
N GLU A 85 11.58 2.27 -3.62
CA GLU A 85 13.00 2.26 -3.30
C GLU A 85 13.79 1.23 -4.12
N GLU A 86 13.18 0.09 -4.44
CA GLU A 86 13.79 -0.97 -5.26
C GLU A 86 13.77 -0.66 -6.76
N ASN A 87 12.79 0.10 -7.24
CA ASN A 87 12.58 0.33 -8.68
C ASN A 87 12.89 1.76 -9.14
N ILE A 88 13.27 2.68 -8.25
CA ILE A 88 13.67 4.03 -8.65
C ILE A 88 15.01 4.00 -9.41
N THR A 89 15.02 4.61 -10.59
CA THR A 89 16.15 4.57 -11.52
C THR A 89 16.57 5.98 -11.95
N ASP A 90 17.79 6.10 -12.47
CA ASP A 90 18.37 7.39 -12.86
C ASP A 90 17.85 7.93 -14.19
N ASP A 91 17.21 7.10 -15.02
CA ASP A 91 16.66 7.44 -16.35
C ASP A 91 15.33 8.19 -16.31
N LEU A 92 14.74 8.37 -15.14
CA LEU A 92 13.55 9.18 -14.92
C LEU A 92 13.86 10.68 -15.06
N THR A 93 12.92 11.43 -15.64
CA THR A 93 12.96 12.90 -15.66
C THR A 93 12.80 13.48 -14.25
N ASP A 94 13.22 14.73 -14.05
CA ASP A 94 13.07 15.42 -12.77
C ASP A 94 11.60 15.50 -12.33
N GLN A 95 10.68 15.63 -13.29
CA GLN A 95 9.24 15.64 -13.00
C GLN A 95 8.76 14.27 -12.49
N GLU A 96 9.11 13.18 -13.18
CA GLU A 96 8.74 11.82 -12.77
C GLU A 96 9.33 11.47 -11.40
N LYS A 97 10.61 11.81 -11.17
CA LYS A 97 11.24 11.63 -9.85
C LYS A 97 10.48 12.39 -8.76
N SER A 98 10.09 13.64 -9.03
CA SER A 98 9.33 14.45 -8.08
C SER A 98 7.97 13.82 -7.74
N GLU A 99 7.23 13.36 -8.74
CA GLU A 99 5.91 12.73 -8.55
C GLU A 99 6.01 11.42 -7.75
N ILE A 100 6.99 10.57 -8.06
CA ILE A 100 7.26 9.33 -7.32
C ILE A 100 7.64 9.64 -5.87
N MET A 101 8.50 10.64 -5.64
CA MET A 101 8.89 11.03 -4.29
C MET A 101 7.73 11.63 -3.49
N LEU A 102 6.84 12.39 -4.12
CA LEU A 102 5.61 12.86 -3.48
C LEU A 102 4.71 11.70 -3.05
N TYR A 103 4.50 10.70 -3.92
CA TYR A 103 3.73 9.50 -3.57
C TYR A 103 4.37 8.71 -2.43
N LYS A 104 5.69 8.49 -2.46
CA LYS A 104 6.46 7.87 -1.38
C LYS A 104 6.27 8.61 -0.05
N ASN A 105 6.40 9.94 -0.07
CA ASN A 105 6.25 10.78 1.12
C ASN A 105 4.82 10.77 1.66
N ASP A 106 3.81 10.75 0.78
CA ASP A 106 2.41 10.59 1.19
C ASP A 106 2.20 9.23 1.87
N CYS A 107 2.81 8.14 1.36
CA CYS A 107 2.75 6.82 2.00
C CYS A 107 3.41 6.81 3.39
N LEU A 108 4.63 7.35 3.51
CA LEU A 108 5.36 7.44 4.77
C LEU A 108 4.58 8.22 5.84
N ARG A 109 4.03 9.38 5.48
CA ARG A 109 3.20 10.18 6.40
C ARG A 109 1.99 9.39 6.89
N LEU A 110 1.37 8.59 6.02
CA LEU A 110 0.21 7.77 6.40
C LEU A 110 0.60 6.62 7.34
N VAL A 111 1.75 5.99 7.11
CA VAL A 111 2.31 5.00 8.05
C VAL A 111 2.54 5.63 9.43
N GLU A 112 3.11 6.83 9.50
CA GLU A 112 3.32 7.54 10.77
C GLU A 112 2.01 7.84 11.51
N ILE A 113 0.98 8.28 10.78
CA ILE A 113 -0.37 8.50 11.36
C ILE A 113 -0.95 7.20 11.92
N LEU A 114 -0.74 6.08 11.22
CA LEU A 114 -1.21 4.77 11.64
C LEU A 114 -0.35 4.18 12.76
N ALA A 115 0.92 4.55 12.90
CA ALA A 115 1.75 4.09 14.03
C ALA A 115 1.46 4.83 15.35
N GLY A 116 0.81 5.99 15.26
CA GLY A 116 0.58 6.95 16.36
C GLY A 116 -0.42 6.55 17.44
#